data_AF-A0A3C0NRF4-F1
#
_entry.id   AF-A0A3C0NRF4-F1
#
_cell.length_a   1.000
_cell.length_b   1.000
_cell.length_c   1.000
_cell.angle_alpha   90.00
_cell.angle_beta   90.00
_cell.angle_gamma   90.00
#
_symmetry.space_group_name_H-M   'P 1'
#
loop_
_entity.id
_entity.type
_entity.pdbx_description
1 polymer ?
#
loop_
_entity_poly.entity_id
_entity_poly.type
_entity_poly.pdbx_seq_one_letter_code
_entity_poly.pdbx_strand_id
1 'polypeptide(L)'
;MNLNQILLKNSHRVMALMLLSLHAFLIFFDKDVAFRQMFYFLSFGIFLVWQPVWRGNQKLSLVALVGLVAIGLFGFFYFNWWLTALWLAILFGLLGGRIFSGDSKKNRLIHILAASYLLAMLLLWVVPKLLKATEDLQAAEFVIFYMMPFLPLSILFIHNTLSLADDSPVVDFFYTLMLFMLAIIIILGSYAIGTLQQVNYIQVMFYTISGMAVILFGLSYLWRPSTRFSGVELLMSRYLLSIGMPFEHWVKNIATLAEHETTPNGFTQAAMNEMMKLGWVSGISWMADETRGQLGHKTSYSTEFNFKDFYMTLHSRWQMSPALYVHVKLLTQIMGEFYEAKRREETLRQNTYMQAFYETGSRLTHDIKNILQSVGTLVTAAQQTSEEDNEDLLKLIKKQLPVLNQRIAATL
;
A
#
# COMPACT_ATOMS: atom_id res chain seq x y z
N MET A 1 -4.87 8.83 24.05
CA MET A 1 -3.90 8.27 23.08
C MET A 1 -4.17 6.78 23.00
N ASN A 2 -4.60 6.28 21.84
CA ASN A 2 -5.05 4.89 21.72
C ASN A 2 -3.89 3.92 21.99
N LEU A 3 -4.15 2.81 22.70
CA LEU A 3 -3.16 1.77 23.01
C LEU A 3 -2.37 1.34 21.76
N ASN A 4 -3.05 1.27 20.61
CA ASN A 4 -2.47 0.97 19.31
C ASN A 4 -1.42 2.00 18.85
N GLN A 5 -1.60 3.29 19.13
CA GLN A 5 -0.63 4.33 18.76
C GLN A 5 0.65 4.24 19.60
N ILE A 6 0.52 3.86 20.88
CA ILE A 6 1.68 3.63 21.77
C ILE A 6 2.46 2.39 21.34
N LEU A 7 1.75 1.31 20.97
CA LEU A 7 2.35 0.07 20.46
C LEU A 7 3.09 0.28 19.14
N LEU A 8 2.49 1.03 18.20
CA LEU A 8 3.12 1.37 16.92
C LEU A 8 4.38 2.22 17.13
N LYS A 9 4.32 3.23 18.00
CA LYS A 9 5.46 4.09 18.32
C LYS A 9 6.64 3.32 18.95
N ASN A 10 6.34 2.27 19.72
CA ASN A 10 7.33 1.45 20.41
C ASN A 10 7.52 0.05 19.80
N SER A 11 7.18 -0.15 18.52
CA SER A 11 7.21 -1.47 17.87
C SER A 11 8.57 -2.18 18.00
N HIS A 12 9.68 -1.44 17.92
CA HIS A 12 11.03 -1.97 18.12
C HIS A 12 11.27 -2.55 19.53
N ARG A 13 10.62 -2.01 20.57
CA ARG A 13 10.73 -2.54 21.95
C ARG A 13 9.91 -3.81 22.11
N VAL A 14 8.73 -3.88 21.50
CA VAL A 14 7.90 -5.09 21.49
C VAL A 14 8.64 -6.22 20.76
N MET A 15 9.33 -5.90 19.65
CA MET A 15 10.20 -6.84 18.95
C MET A 15 11.32 -7.39 19.85
N ALA A 16 12.00 -6.52 20.61
CA ALA A 16 13.05 -6.94 21.52
C ALA A 16 12.51 -7.83 22.64
N LEU A 17 11.35 -7.50 23.22
CA LEU A 17 10.66 -8.35 24.21
C LEU A 17 10.28 -9.71 23.63
N MET A 18 9.84 -9.74 22.36
CA MET A 18 9.55 -10.99 21.65
C MET A 18 10.81 -11.85 21.54
N LEU A 19 11.94 -11.28 21.14
CA LEU A 19 13.22 -11.99 21.02
C LEU A 19 13.75 -12.48 22.37
N LEU A 20 13.61 -11.69 23.45
CA LEU A 20 13.96 -12.10 24.81
C LEU A 20 13.06 -13.24 25.31
N SER A 21 11.75 -13.17 25.05
CA SER A 21 10.84 -14.27 25.39
C SER A 21 11.15 -15.53 24.58
N LEU A 22 11.53 -15.39 23.31
CA LEU A 22 11.99 -16.50 22.47
C LEU A 22 13.30 -17.08 23.03
N HIS A 23 14.20 -16.23 23.54
CA HIS A 23 15.44 -16.68 24.18
C HIS A 23 15.16 -17.56 25.40
N ALA A 24 14.28 -17.10 26.29
CA ALA A 24 13.85 -17.87 27.45
C ALA A 24 13.23 -19.20 27.02
N PHE A 25 12.35 -19.17 26.01
CA PHE A 25 11.76 -20.38 25.44
C PHE A 25 12.81 -21.40 24.98
N LEU A 26 13.85 -20.96 24.27
CA LEU A 26 14.91 -21.83 23.75
C LEU A 26 15.78 -22.44 24.86
N ILE A 27 16.06 -21.69 25.92
CA ILE A 27 16.86 -22.16 27.06
C ILE A 27 16.10 -23.18 27.91
N PHE A 28 14.82 -22.91 28.19
CA PHE A 28 13.98 -23.77 29.01
C PHE A 28 13.35 -24.94 28.24
N PHE A 29 13.73 -25.10 26.97
CA PHE A 29 13.12 -26.05 26.04
C PHE A 29 13.19 -27.52 26.51
N ASP A 30 14.37 -27.96 26.95
CA ASP A 30 14.64 -29.36 27.34
C ASP A 30 14.38 -29.62 28.83
N LYS A 31 14.02 -28.61 29.63
CA LYS A 31 13.94 -28.76 31.10
C LYS A 31 12.65 -29.43 31.57
N ASP A 32 11.51 -28.77 31.31
CA ASP A 32 10.20 -29.23 31.77
C ASP A 32 9.15 -28.83 30.73
N VAL A 33 8.20 -29.74 30.52
CA VAL A 33 7.06 -29.57 29.61
C VAL A 33 6.24 -28.34 29.99
N ALA A 34 6.00 -28.11 31.28
CA ALA A 34 5.20 -26.98 31.75
C ALA A 34 5.87 -25.64 31.44
N PHE A 35 7.16 -25.52 31.77
CA PHE A 35 7.95 -24.31 31.47
C PHE A 35 8.08 -24.08 29.97
N ARG A 36 8.33 -25.12 29.17
CA ARG A 36 8.38 -25.03 27.70
C ARG A 36 7.08 -24.46 27.14
N GLN A 37 5.94 -24.98 27.57
CA GLN A 37 4.62 -24.52 27.10
C GLN A 37 4.34 -23.06 27.52
N MET A 38 4.68 -22.69 28.76
CA MET A 38 4.50 -21.33 29.27
C MET A 38 5.30 -20.31 28.44
N PHE A 39 6.59 -20.57 28.21
CA PHE A 39 7.43 -19.66 27.44
C PHE A 39 7.07 -19.65 25.94
N TYR A 40 6.57 -20.76 25.40
CA TYR A 40 6.03 -20.78 24.03
C TYR A 40 4.86 -19.81 23.89
N PHE A 41 3.84 -19.92 24.75
CA PHE A 41 2.69 -19.02 24.72
C PHE A 41 3.08 -17.55 24.94
N LEU A 42 4.03 -17.29 25.84
CA LEU A 42 4.54 -15.94 26.05
C LEU A 42 5.19 -15.39 24.77
N SER A 43 6.07 -16.18 24.14
CA SER A 43 6.77 -15.76 22.93
C SER A 43 5.83 -15.57 21.74
N PHE A 44 4.87 -16.49 21.56
CA PHE A 44 3.86 -16.43 20.51
C PHE A 44 2.89 -15.27 20.74
N GLY A 45 2.45 -15.05 21.98
CA GLY A 45 1.58 -13.92 22.34
C GLY A 45 2.25 -12.57 22.05
N ILE A 46 3.51 -12.39 22.44
CA ILE A 46 4.24 -11.15 22.15
C ILE A 46 4.50 -11.00 20.65
N PHE A 47 4.74 -12.11 19.92
CA PHE A 47 4.83 -12.09 18.46
C PHE A 47 3.55 -11.57 17.80
N LEU A 48 2.36 -11.98 18.27
CA LEU A 48 1.07 -11.48 17.77
C LEU A 48 0.82 -10.01 18.08
N VAL A 49 1.36 -9.50 19.19
CA VAL A 49 1.31 -8.07 19.52
C VAL A 49 2.28 -7.28 18.64
N TRP A 50 3.45 -7.84 18.34
CA TRP A 50 4.46 -7.19 17.51
C TRP A 50 4.08 -7.15 16.03
N GLN A 51 3.57 -8.25 15.47
CA GLN A 51 3.07 -8.26 14.11
C GLN A 51 1.69 -7.59 14.06
N PRO A 52 1.50 -6.56 13.23
CA PRO A 52 0.21 -5.88 13.09
C PRO A 52 -0.78 -6.72 12.26
N VAL A 53 -1.01 -7.98 12.66
CA VAL A 53 -2.15 -8.79 12.18
C VAL A 53 -3.46 -8.11 12.59
N TRP A 54 -3.41 -7.34 13.68
CA TRP A 54 -4.48 -6.52 14.21
C TRP A 54 -4.41 -5.07 13.67
N ARG A 55 -4.55 -4.88 12.35
CA ARG A 55 -4.72 -3.51 11.80
C ARG A 55 -6.06 -2.95 12.29
N GLY A 56 -5.99 -1.91 13.14
CA GLY A 56 -7.10 -1.37 13.94
C GLY A 56 -8.33 -0.84 13.19
N ASN A 57 -8.45 -1.02 11.88
CA ASN A 57 -9.61 -0.63 11.08
C ASN A 57 -10.26 -1.77 10.28
N GLN A 58 -9.73 -3.00 10.30
CA GLN A 58 -10.35 -4.15 9.65
C GLN A 58 -10.65 -5.22 10.70
N LYS A 59 -11.91 -5.65 10.77
CA LYS A 59 -12.30 -6.78 11.62
C LYS A 59 -11.53 -8.01 11.12
N LEU A 60 -10.80 -8.67 12.03
CA LEU A 60 -10.16 -9.95 11.75
C LEU A 60 -11.21 -10.90 11.17
N SER A 61 -10.92 -11.48 10.01
CA SER A 61 -11.80 -12.52 9.47
C SER A 61 -11.81 -13.70 10.44
N LEU A 62 -12.97 -14.33 10.61
CA LEU A 62 -13.11 -15.50 11.48
C LEU A 62 -12.12 -16.61 11.06
N VAL A 63 -11.84 -16.70 9.75
CA VAL A 63 -10.82 -17.60 9.19
C VAL A 63 -9.41 -17.29 9.71
N ALA A 64 -9.01 -16.01 9.75
CA ALA A 64 -7.70 -15.62 10.26
C ALA A 64 -7.57 -15.90 11.77
N LEU A 65 -8.63 -15.67 12.55
CA LEU A 65 -8.67 -15.98 13.98
C LEU A 65 -8.52 -17.49 14.22
N VAL A 66 -9.31 -18.31 13.53
CA VAL A 66 -9.24 -19.77 13.62
C VAL A 66 -7.87 -20.27 13.19
N GLY A 67 -7.30 -19.72 12.12
CA GLY A 67 -5.96 -20.06 11.66
C GLY A 67 -4.87 -19.77 12.69
N LEU A 68 -4.92 -18.59 13.33
CA LEU A 68 -3.98 -18.22 14.39
C LEU A 68 -4.08 -19.15 15.61
N VAL A 69 -5.30 -19.46 16.05
CA VAL A 69 -5.53 -20.39 17.16
C VAL A 69 -5.05 -21.80 16.79
N ALA A 70 -5.32 -22.26 15.58
CA ALA A 70 -4.87 -23.56 15.10
C ALA A 70 -3.33 -23.65 15.06
N ILE A 71 -2.63 -22.62 14.59
CA ILE A 71 -1.15 -22.57 14.60
C ILE A 71 -0.63 -22.57 16.05
N GLY A 72 -1.24 -21.78 16.92
CA GLY A 72 -0.90 -21.73 18.34
C GLY A 72 -1.02 -23.10 19.02
N LEU A 73 -2.16 -23.78 18.83
CA LEU A 73 -2.42 -25.13 19.35
C LEU A 73 -1.53 -26.19 18.72
N PHE A 74 -1.28 -26.10 17.40
CA PHE A 74 -0.40 -27.04 16.71
C PHE A 74 1.02 -26.96 17.30
N GLY A 75 1.56 -25.76 17.45
CA GLY A 75 2.87 -25.58 18.10
C GLY A 75 2.85 -26.05 19.56
N PHE A 76 1.76 -25.85 20.29
CA PHE A 76 1.63 -26.31 21.68
C PHE A 76 1.76 -27.84 21.82
N PHE A 77 1.11 -28.61 20.93
CA PHE A 77 1.10 -30.07 21.00
C PHE A 77 2.30 -30.75 20.31
N TYR A 78 2.78 -30.18 19.20
CA TYR A 78 3.75 -30.84 18.31
C TYR A 78 5.16 -30.22 18.37
N PHE A 79 5.49 -29.58 19.48
CA PHE A 79 6.74 -28.84 19.56
C PHE A 79 7.97 -29.76 19.50
N ASN A 80 8.82 -29.54 18.50
CA ASN A 80 10.10 -30.21 18.34
C ASN A 80 11.16 -29.23 17.80
N TRP A 81 12.42 -29.66 17.82
CA TRP A 81 13.54 -28.83 17.34
C TRP A 81 13.43 -28.46 15.85
N TRP A 82 12.78 -29.29 15.03
CA TRP A 82 12.54 -28.99 13.60
C TRP A 82 11.57 -27.84 13.42
N LEU A 83 10.45 -27.85 14.15
CA LEU A 83 9.46 -26.78 14.17
C LEU A 83 10.06 -25.49 14.72
N THR A 84 10.95 -25.61 15.72
CA THR A 84 11.73 -24.48 16.24
C THR A 84 12.63 -23.87 15.18
N ALA A 85 13.38 -24.70 14.45
CA ALA A 85 14.26 -24.26 13.38
C ALA A 85 13.47 -23.57 12.26
N LEU A 86 12.33 -24.15 11.87
CA LEU A 86 11.42 -23.55 10.91
C LEU A 86 10.88 -22.21 11.40
N TRP A 87 10.46 -22.13 12.66
CA TRP A 87 9.95 -20.90 13.27
C TRP A 87 11.02 -19.80 13.31
N LEU A 88 12.24 -20.12 13.73
CA LEU A 88 13.37 -19.18 13.71
C LEU A 88 13.72 -18.76 12.28
N ALA A 89 13.66 -19.65 11.30
CA ALA A 89 13.88 -19.31 9.89
C ALA A 89 12.82 -18.33 9.38
N ILE A 90 11.54 -18.55 9.71
CA ILE A 90 10.44 -17.63 9.36
C ILE A 90 10.69 -16.26 9.99
N LEU A 91 11.00 -16.22 11.29
CA LEU A 91 11.32 -14.96 11.99
C LEU A 91 12.54 -14.27 11.38
N PHE A 92 13.59 -15.02 11.04
CA PHE A 92 14.81 -14.50 10.42
C PHE A 92 14.52 -13.87 9.06
N GLY A 93 13.75 -14.56 8.21
CA GLY A 93 13.29 -14.01 6.94
C GLY A 93 12.48 -12.73 7.15
N LEU A 94 11.49 -12.75 8.03
CA LEU A 94 10.57 -11.64 8.26
C LEU A 94 11.26 -10.40 8.82
N LEU A 95 12.14 -10.58 9.82
CA LEU A 95 12.90 -9.50 10.44
C LEU A 95 14.04 -9.01 9.54
N GLY A 96 14.69 -9.94 8.84
CA GLY A 96 15.80 -9.62 7.95
C GLY A 96 15.36 -8.92 6.66
N GLY A 97 14.17 -9.23 6.13
CA GLY A 97 13.64 -8.58 4.93
C GLY A 97 13.44 -7.06 5.10
N ARG A 98 13.20 -6.60 6.33
CA ARG A 98 13.05 -5.17 6.66
C ARG A 98 14.38 -4.40 6.74
N ILE A 99 15.53 -5.08 6.67
CA ILE A 99 16.86 -4.44 6.66
C ILE A 99 17.06 -3.59 5.39
N PHE A 100 16.45 -4.01 4.28
CA PHE A 100 16.65 -3.43 2.96
C PHE A 100 15.60 -2.36 2.59
N SER A 101 14.48 -2.28 3.31
CA SER A 101 13.33 -1.41 2.99
C SER A 101 13.52 0.09 3.31
N GLY A 102 14.75 0.61 3.36
CA GLY A 102 15.00 2.06 3.20
C GLY A 102 14.79 2.98 4.40
N ASP A 103 14.71 2.49 5.63
CA ASP A 103 14.61 3.36 6.81
C ASP A 103 15.95 3.85 7.35
N SER A 104 15.88 4.91 8.18
CA SER A 104 16.99 5.54 8.91
C SER A 104 18.07 4.55 9.41
N LYS A 105 19.33 4.99 9.46
CA LYS A 105 20.49 4.17 9.91
C LYS A 105 20.23 3.41 11.22
N LYS A 106 19.45 3.99 12.14
CA LYS A 106 19.08 3.37 13.42
C LYS A 106 18.08 2.22 13.26
N ASN A 107 17.07 2.36 12.39
CA ASN A 107 16.11 1.29 12.14
C ASN A 107 16.78 0.09 11.46
N ARG A 108 17.71 0.36 10.54
CA ARG A 108 18.53 -0.70 9.91
C ARG A 108 19.36 -1.46 10.95
N LEU A 109 19.98 -0.75 11.89
CA LEU A 109 20.76 -1.38 12.97
C LEU A 109 19.90 -2.31 13.84
N ILE A 110 18.69 -1.88 14.21
CA ILE A 110 17.73 -2.68 15.00
C ILE A 110 17.46 -4.04 14.32
N HIS A 111 17.17 -4.03 13.02
CA HIS A 111 16.87 -5.25 12.27
C HIS A 111 18.10 -6.13 12.03
N ILE A 112 19.29 -5.53 11.84
CA ILE A 112 20.56 -6.27 11.76
C ILE A 112 20.85 -7.00 13.08
N LEU A 113 20.66 -6.35 14.23
CA LEU A 113 20.84 -6.96 15.55
C LEU A 113 19.88 -8.13 15.76
N ALA A 114 18.60 -7.96 15.40
CA ALA A 114 17.58 -9.01 15.48
C ALA A 114 17.91 -10.21 14.58
N ALA A 115 18.26 -9.96 13.31
CA ALA A 115 18.62 -11.01 12.36
C ALA A 115 19.90 -11.74 12.79
N SER A 116 20.90 -11.02 13.30
CA SER A 116 22.15 -11.61 13.82
C SER A 116 21.87 -12.51 15.02
N TYR A 117 21.03 -12.08 15.96
CA TYR A 117 20.61 -12.90 17.10
C TYR A 117 19.91 -14.20 16.65
N LEU A 118 18.96 -14.10 15.71
CA LEU A 118 18.21 -15.27 15.23
C LEU A 118 19.11 -16.26 14.49
N LEU A 119 20.00 -15.77 13.62
CA LEU A 119 20.96 -16.59 12.91
C LEU A 119 21.93 -17.27 13.89
N ALA A 120 22.41 -16.53 14.88
CA ALA A 120 23.30 -17.07 15.90
C ALA A 120 22.62 -18.14 16.75
N MET A 121 21.39 -17.93 17.21
CA MET A 121 20.64 -18.95 17.95
C MET A 121 20.31 -20.18 17.09
N LEU A 122 20.04 -19.98 15.79
CA LEU A 122 19.80 -21.06 14.86
C LEU A 122 21.05 -21.95 14.74
N LEU A 123 22.22 -21.35 14.52
CA LEU A 123 23.49 -22.05 14.35
C LEU A 123 24.10 -22.57 15.66
N LEU A 124 24.04 -21.84 16.76
CA LEU A 124 24.76 -22.21 17.99
C LEU A 124 23.91 -23.06 18.95
N TRP A 125 22.58 -23.01 18.84
CA TRP A 125 21.68 -23.72 19.76
C TRP A 125 20.79 -24.73 19.05
N VAL A 126 20.01 -24.31 18.05
CA VAL A 126 18.96 -25.15 17.46
C VAL A 126 19.51 -26.27 16.58
N VAL A 127 20.42 -25.95 15.65
CA VAL A 127 21.01 -26.95 14.75
C VAL A 127 21.82 -28.03 15.48
N PRO A 128 22.68 -27.74 16.48
CA PRO A 128 23.40 -28.82 17.16
C PRO A 128 22.46 -29.68 18.02
N LYS A 129 21.35 -29.12 18.54
CA LYS A 129 20.28 -29.91 19.17
C LYS A 129 19.54 -30.81 18.18
N LEU A 130 19.32 -30.36 16.93
CA LEU A 130 18.79 -31.21 15.85
C LEU A 130 19.70 -32.40 15.53
N LEU A 131 21.02 -32.18 15.55
CA LEU A 131 22.04 -33.19 15.32
C LEU A 131 22.34 -34.07 16.55
N LYS A 132 21.72 -33.76 17.71
CA LYS A 132 22.03 -34.38 19.01
C LYS A 132 23.52 -34.25 19.42
N ALA A 133 24.21 -33.22 18.93
CA ALA A 133 25.62 -32.95 19.21
C ALA A 133 25.79 -32.18 20.54
N THR A 134 25.33 -32.76 21.65
CA THR A 134 25.24 -32.09 22.95
C THR A 134 26.58 -31.87 23.66
N GLU A 135 27.62 -32.63 23.31
CA GLU A 135 28.95 -32.50 23.92
C GLU A 135 29.65 -31.22 23.45
N ASP A 136 29.52 -30.87 22.17
CA ASP A 136 30.07 -29.64 21.59
C ASP A 136 29.34 -28.36 22.08
N LEU A 137 28.15 -28.51 22.67
CA LEU A 137 27.36 -27.38 23.18
C LEU A 137 27.94 -26.78 24.46
N GLN A 138 28.68 -27.54 25.28
CA GLN A 138 29.13 -27.07 26.60
C GLN A 138 30.01 -25.82 26.51
N ALA A 139 30.84 -25.72 25.46
CA ALA A 139 31.65 -24.54 25.19
C ALA A 139 30.81 -23.32 24.73
N ALA A 140 29.68 -23.56 24.06
CA ALA A 140 28.79 -22.53 23.57
C ALA A 140 27.74 -22.08 24.61
N GLU A 141 27.45 -22.90 25.62
CA GLU A 141 26.46 -22.59 26.66
C GLU A 141 26.74 -21.26 27.36
N PHE A 142 28.00 -20.97 27.72
CA PHE A 142 28.34 -19.69 28.33
C PHE A 142 27.99 -18.50 27.42
N VAL A 143 28.32 -18.59 26.13
CA VAL A 143 28.02 -17.53 25.14
C VAL A 143 26.52 -17.38 24.96
N ILE A 144 25.78 -18.48 24.92
CA ILE A 144 24.33 -18.48 24.66
C ILE A 144 23.58 -17.93 25.86
N PHE A 145 23.92 -18.32 27.09
CA PHE A 145 23.23 -17.86 28.29
C PHE A 145 23.56 -16.41 28.65
N TYR A 146 24.81 -15.99 28.49
CA TYR A 146 25.26 -14.68 28.97
C TYR A 146 25.42 -13.65 27.85
N MET A 147 26.00 -14.00 26.71
CA MET A 147 26.31 -13.02 25.65
C MET A 147 25.14 -12.79 24.69
N MET A 148 24.42 -13.83 24.27
CA MET A 148 23.34 -13.70 23.28
C MET A 148 22.17 -12.79 23.70
N PRO A 149 21.72 -12.75 24.96
CA PRO A 149 20.67 -11.82 25.41
C PRO A 149 21.02 -10.35 25.22
N PHE A 150 22.31 -9.98 25.16
CA PHE A 150 22.71 -8.60 24.98
C PHE A 150 22.29 -8.03 23.63
N LEU A 151 22.18 -8.86 22.58
CA LEU A 151 21.72 -8.40 21.27
C LEU A 151 20.29 -7.83 21.33
N PRO A 152 19.25 -8.59 21.73
CA PRO A 152 17.90 -8.04 21.88
C PRO A 152 17.80 -7.00 23.01
N LEU A 153 18.61 -7.11 24.07
CA LEU A 153 18.63 -6.10 25.13
C LEU A 153 19.12 -4.73 24.60
N SER A 154 20.13 -4.72 23.74
CA SER A 154 20.63 -3.48 23.11
C SER A 154 19.56 -2.77 22.28
N ILE A 155 18.65 -3.54 21.65
CA ILE A 155 17.53 -2.99 20.86
C ILE A 155 16.55 -2.21 21.74
N LEU A 156 16.33 -2.61 23.01
CA LEU A 156 15.43 -1.89 23.93
C LEU A 156 15.89 -0.46 24.21
N PHE A 157 17.20 -0.22 24.21
CA PHE A 157 17.79 1.08 24.54
C PHE A 157 17.94 2.01 23.34
N ILE A 158 17.75 1.51 22.11
CA ILE A 158 17.81 2.36 20.92
C ILE A 158 16.57 3.25 20.88
N HIS A 159 16.77 4.56 21.00
CA HIS A 159 15.72 5.54 20.75
C HIS A 159 15.49 5.65 19.24
N ASN A 160 14.35 5.12 18.78
CA ASN A 160 13.87 5.31 17.42
C ASN A 160 12.69 6.29 17.41
N THR A 161 12.88 7.45 16.77
CA THR A 161 11.79 8.38 16.46
C THR A 161 11.16 7.91 15.16
N LEU A 162 10.26 6.93 15.23
CA LEU A 162 9.40 6.63 14.08
C LEU A 162 8.57 7.88 13.77
N SER A 163 8.78 8.44 12.58
CA SER A 163 7.91 9.48 12.04
C SER A 163 6.55 8.82 11.79
N LEU A 164 5.48 9.37 12.35
CA LEU A 164 4.10 8.92 12.16
C LEU A 164 3.63 9.00 10.69
N ALA A 165 4.47 9.51 9.79
CA ALA A 165 4.21 9.72 8.37
C ALA A 165 4.79 8.64 7.45
N ASP A 166 5.62 7.71 7.94
CA ASP A 166 6.06 6.58 7.10
C ASP A 166 5.00 5.48 7.13
N ASP A 167 4.29 5.35 6.02
CA ASP A 167 3.52 4.17 5.67
C ASP A 167 4.36 2.93 5.96
N SER A 168 3.91 2.16 6.95
CA SER A 168 4.42 0.85 7.39
C SER A 168 5.45 0.26 6.41
N PRO A 169 6.75 0.20 6.75
CA PRO A 169 7.78 -0.29 5.83
C PRO A 169 7.33 -1.66 5.31
N VAL A 170 6.98 -1.66 4.02
CA VAL A 170 6.45 -2.83 3.34
C VAL A 170 7.54 -3.88 3.46
N VAL A 171 7.20 -4.99 4.12
CA VAL A 171 8.09 -6.15 4.18
C VAL A 171 8.42 -6.49 2.74
N ASP A 172 9.70 -6.34 2.37
CA ASP A 172 10.10 -6.74 1.03
C ASP A 172 9.99 -8.25 0.97
N PHE A 173 8.91 -8.71 0.32
CA PHE A 173 8.56 -10.12 0.22
C PHE A 173 9.72 -10.91 -0.39
N PHE A 174 10.45 -10.33 -1.33
CA PHE A 174 11.57 -10.99 -1.97
C PHE A 174 12.74 -11.18 -1.01
N TYR A 175 13.21 -10.12 -0.35
CA TYR A 175 14.31 -10.28 0.62
C TYR A 175 13.91 -11.16 1.80
N THR A 176 12.65 -11.10 2.21
CA THR A 176 12.08 -11.99 3.23
C THR A 176 12.14 -13.45 2.81
N LEU A 177 11.66 -13.76 1.60
CA LEU A 177 11.66 -15.11 1.05
C LEU A 177 13.09 -15.61 0.79
N MET A 178 13.97 -14.75 0.28
CA MET A 178 15.37 -15.08 0.03
C MET A 178 16.09 -15.42 1.32
N LEU A 179 15.97 -14.59 2.36
CA LEU A 179 16.58 -14.85 3.67
C LEU A 179 15.98 -16.07 4.36
N PHE A 180 14.67 -16.30 4.21
CA PHE A 180 14.03 -17.52 4.67
C PHE A 180 14.58 -18.77 3.98
N MET A 181 14.64 -18.78 2.64
CA MET A 181 15.23 -19.87 1.86
C MET A 181 16.69 -20.10 2.23
N LEU A 182 17.45 -19.03 2.42
CA LEU A 182 18.82 -19.09 2.88
C LEU A 182 18.93 -19.77 4.25
N ALA A 183 18.06 -19.40 5.21
CA ALA A 183 18.00 -20.06 6.51
C ALA A 183 17.60 -21.55 6.40
N ILE A 184 16.69 -21.91 5.50
CA ILE A 184 16.34 -23.32 5.26
C ILE A 184 17.53 -24.10 4.68
N ILE A 185 18.24 -23.52 3.71
CA ILE A 185 19.46 -24.13 3.13
C ILE A 185 20.53 -24.31 4.21
N ILE A 186 20.70 -23.35 5.13
CA ILE A 186 21.60 -23.48 6.28
C ILE A 186 21.21 -24.68 7.15
N ILE A 187 19.94 -24.76 7.55
CA ILE A 187 19.45 -25.80 8.47
C ILE A 187 19.64 -27.17 7.83
N LEU A 188 19.15 -27.34 6.60
CA LEU A 188 19.22 -28.60 5.87
C LEU A 188 20.65 -28.96 5.48
N GLY A 189 21.47 -27.98 5.05
CA GLY A 189 22.87 -28.18 4.71
C GLY A 189 23.69 -28.59 5.94
N SER A 190 23.51 -27.91 7.07
CA SER A 190 24.18 -28.28 8.32
C SER A 190 23.74 -29.65 8.80
N TYR A 191 22.44 -29.97 8.69
CA TYR A 191 21.92 -31.27 9.04
C TYR A 191 22.51 -32.37 8.14
N ALA A 192 22.53 -32.17 6.82
CA ALA A 192 23.08 -33.13 5.87
C ALA A 192 24.58 -33.37 6.09
N ILE A 193 25.38 -32.31 6.25
CA ILE A 193 26.81 -32.42 6.52
C ILE A 193 27.06 -33.11 7.87
N GLY A 194 26.35 -32.70 8.92
CA GLY A 194 26.52 -33.25 10.27
C GLY A 194 26.13 -34.72 10.39
N THR A 195 25.11 -35.16 9.64
CA THR A 195 24.67 -36.56 9.63
C THR A 195 25.52 -37.46 8.75
N LEU A 196 26.03 -36.96 7.61
CA LEU A 196 26.78 -37.77 6.65
C LEU A 196 28.26 -37.90 6.98
N GLN A 197 28.90 -36.85 7.52
CA GLN A 197 30.36 -36.80 7.65
C GLN A 197 30.87 -37.18 9.05
N GLN A 198 29.99 -37.39 10.04
CA GLN A 198 30.34 -37.66 11.45
C GLN A 198 31.46 -36.74 11.99
N VAL A 199 31.45 -35.48 11.57
CA VAL A 199 32.41 -34.46 11.99
C VAL A 199 31.90 -33.72 13.22
N ASN A 200 32.82 -33.18 14.03
CA ASN A 200 32.46 -32.31 15.16
C ASN A 200 31.63 -31.12 14.68
N TYR A 201 30.74 -30.64 15.54
CA TYR A 201 29.80 -29.58 15.19
C TYR A 201 30.49 -28.28 14.77
N ILE A 202 31.65 -27.99 15.36
CA ILE A 202 32.47 -26.82 14.98
C ILE A 202 32.87 -26.87 13.49
N GLN A 203 33.17 -28.07 12.96
CA GLN A 203 33.49 -28.24 11.54
C GLN A 203 32.25 -28.08 10.67
N VAL A 204 31.09 -28.61 11.08
CA VAL A 204 29.80 -28.36 10.40
C VAL A 204 29.54 -26.86 10.32
N MET A 205 29.69 -26.14 11.43
CA MET A 205 29.51 -24.69 11.47
C MET A 205 30.47 -23.97 10.52
N PHE A 206 31.74 -24.37 10.48
CA PHE A 206 32.73 -23.80 9.56
C PHE A 206 32.31 -24.01 8.09
N TYR A 207 31.89 -25.22 7.71
CA TYR A 207 31.42 -25.50 6.35
C TYR A 207 30.16 -24.73 6.01
N THR A 208 29.21 -24.62 6.94
CA THR A 208 27.96 -23.89 6.74
C THR A 208 28.20 -22.39 6.59
N ILE A 209 29.04 -21.78 7.43
CA ILE A 209 29.39 -20.35 7.33
C ILE A 209 30.17 -20.08 6.03
N SER A 210 31.08 -20.96 5.66
CA SER A 210 31.83 -20.85 4.40
C SER A 210 30.91 -20.98 3.19
N GLY A 211 30.01 -21.97 3.18
CA GLY A 211 29.01 -22.16 2.13
C GLY A 211 28.05 -20.96 2.05
N MET A 212 27.62 -20.44 3.18
CA MET A 212 26.85 -19.20 3.29
C MET A 212 27.58 -18.02 2.63
N ALA A 213 28.85 -17.82 2.96
CA ALA A 213 29.66 -16.73 2.39
C ALA A 213 29.75 -16.86 0.87
N VAL A 214 29.95 -18.07 0.34
CA VAL A 214 29.98 -18.33 -1.11
C VAL A 214 28.63 -18.05 -1.76
N ILE A 215 27.52 -18.51 -1.16
CA ILE A 215 26.16 -18.26 -1.68
C ILE A 215 25.85 -16.76 -1.67
N LEU A 216 26.15 -16.06 -0.57
CA LEU A 216 25.95 -14.61 -0.47
C LEU A 216 26.83 -13.83 -1.45
N PHE A 217 28.08 -14.26 -1.65
CA PHE A 217 28.97 -13.66 -2.64
C PHE A 217 28.45 -13.88 -4.06
N GLY A 218 28.00 -15.11 -4.37
CA GLY A 218 27.37 -15.44 -5.63
C GLY A 218 26.11 -14.62 -5.89
N LEU A 219 25.23 -14.50 -4.90
CA LEU A 219 24.04 -13.65 -4.96
C LEU A 219 24.40 -12.17 -5.15
N SER A 220 25.39 -11.67 -4.40
CA SER A 220 25.87 -10.28 -4.53
C SER A 220 26.44 -9.99 -5.91
N TYR A 221 27.18 -10.95 -6.48
CA TYR A 221 27.70 -10.85 -7.84
C TYR A 221 26.57 -10.88 -8.88
N LEU A 222 25.59 -11.78 -8.73
CA LEU A 222 24.40 -11.89 -9.59
C LEU A 222 23.50 -10.64 -9.54
N TRP A 223 23.60 -9.88 -8.44
CA TRP A 223 22.85 -8.64 -8.22
C TRP A 223 23.46 -7.42 -8.92
N ARG A 224 24.73 -7.46 -9.35
CA ARG A 224 25.35 -6.32 -10.04
C ARG A 224 24.91 -6.27 -11.51
N PRO A 225 24.23 -5.19 -11.96
CA PRO A 225 23.91 -5.04 -13.37
C PRO A 225 25.20 -4.89 -14.18
N SER A 226 25.48 -5.83 -15.07
CA SER A 226 26.57 -5.72 -16.05
C SER A 226 25.98 -5.41 -17.41
N THR A 227 26.72 -4.68 -18.25
CA THR A 227 26.28 -4.17 -19.56
C THR A 227 25.80 -5.23 -20.57
N ARG A 228 26.02 -6.52 -20.28
CA ARG A 228 25.59 -7.66 -21.12
C ARG A 228 24.57 -8.60 -20.46
N PHE A 229 24.40 -8.50 -19.14
CA PHE A 229 23.46 -9.32 -18.37
C PHE A 229 22.59 -8.38 -17.54
N SER A 230 21.35 -8.21 -17.97
CA SER A 230 20.34 -7.54 -17.16
C SER A 230 20.03 -8.46 -15.98
N GLY A 231 20.66 -8.21 -14.84
CA GLY A 231 20.68 -9.11 -13.68
C GLY A 231 19.32 -9.45 -13.08
N VAL A 232 19.33 -10.14 -11.95
CA VAL A 232 18.11 -10.49 -11.19
C VAL A 232 17.27 -9.24 -10.86
N GLU A 233 17.90 -8.07 -10.75
CA GLU A 233 17.26 -6.76 -10.61
C GLU A 233 16.19 -6.48 -11.68
N LEU A 234 16.37 -6.89 -12.95
CA LEU A 234 15.36 -6.68 -14.00
C LEU A 234 14.17 -7.63 -13.84
N LEU A 235 14.41 -8.88 -13.43
CA LEU A 235 13.33 -9.83 -13.12
C LEU A 235 12.55 -9.37 -11.86
N MET A 236 13.24 -8.74 -10.91
CA MET A 236 12.64 -8.19 -9.69
C MET A 236 11.88 -6.91 -9.92
N SER A 237 12.41 -5.99 -10.72
CA SER A 237 11.65 -4.84 -11.23
C SER A 237 10.38 -5.30 -11.95
N ARG A 238 10.42 -6.39 -12.71
CA ARG A 238 9.24 -6.95 -13.38
C ARG A 238 8.20 -7.53 -12.41
N TYR A 239 8.60 -7.94 -11.21
CA TYR A 239 7.73 -8.59 -10.22
C TYR A 239 7.22 -7.62 -9.14
N LEU A 240 8.09 -6.79 -8.56
CA LEU A 240 7.77 -5.80 -7.52
C LEU A 240 6.85 -4.68 -8.02
N LEU A 241 6.88 -4.44 -9.32
CA LEU A 241 6.12 -3.38 -9.97
C LEU A 241 4.73 -3.86 -10.42
N SER A 242 4.48 -5.17 -10.36
CA SER A 242 3.20 -5.80 -10.71
C SER A 242 2.42 -6.35 -9.50
N ILE A 243 2.98 -6.35 -8.29
CA ILE A 243 2.30 -6.90 -7.09
C ILE A 243 2.29 -5.83 -5.99
N GLY A 244 1.19 -5.08 -5.92
CA GLY A 244 0.79 -4.36 -4.72
C GLY A 244 0.84 -2.84 -4.84
N MET A 245 1.90 -2.20 -4.35
CA MET A 245 1.75 -0.84 -3.80
C MET A 245 1.69 0.31 -4.83
N PRO A 246 2.61 0.43 -5.82
CA PRO A 246 2.61 1.62 -6.69
C PRO A 246 1.35 1.72 -7.55
N PHE A 247 0.83 0.58 -7.99
CA PHE A 247 -0.39 0.50 -8.77
C PHE A 247 -1.62 0.81 -7.93
N GLU A 248 -1.73 0.25 -6.73
CA GLU A 248 -2.83 0.54 -5.81
C GLU A 248 -2.84 2.01 -5.40
N HIS A 249 -1.67 2.58 -5.09
CA HIS A 249 -1.53 4.01 -4.82
C HIS A 249 -1.94 4.85 -6.01
N TRP A 250 -1.51 4.47 -7.21
CA TRP A 250 -1.92 5.15 -8.43
C TRP A 250 -3.45 5.09 -8.61
N VAL A 251 -4.08 3.91 -8.49
CA VAL A 251 -5.55 3.77 -8.65
C VAL A 251 -6.28 4.61 -7.61
N LYS A 252 -5.81 4.59 -6.35
CA LYS A 252 -6.34 5.42 -5.27
C LYS A 252 -6.22 6.91 -5.58
N ASN A 253 -5.04 7.36 -6.05
CA ASN A 253 -4.79 8.75 -6.41
C ASN A 253 -5.68 9.19 -7.57
N ILE A 254 -5.86 8.33 -8.58
CA ILE A 254 -6.74 8.60 -9.72
C ILE A 254 -8.20 8.70 -9.30
N ALA A 255 -8.66 7.83 -8.40
CA ALA A 255 -10.02 7.93 -7.86
C ALA A 255 -10.21 9.26 -7.10
N THR A 256 -9.23 9.67 -6.28
CA THR A 256 -9.29 10.98 -5.59
C THR A 256 -9.24 12.15 -6.56
N LEU A 257 -8.45 12.07 -7.64
CA LEU A 257 -8.40 13.09 -8.68
C LEU A 257 -9.73 13.17 -9.44
N ALA A 258 -10.39 12.04 -9.69
CA ALA A 258 -11.70 11.99 -10.30
C ALA A 258 -12.79 12.65 -9.42
N GLU A 259 -12.64 12.69 -8.09
CA GLU A 259 -13.57 13.40 -7.22
C GLU A 259 -13.37 14.93 -7.26
N HIS A 260 -12.13 15.41 -7.43
CA HIS A 260 -11.82 16.84 -7.37
C HIS A 260 -11.89 17.53 -8.74
N GLU A 261 -11.53 16.83 -9.81
CA GLU A 261 -11.56 17.39 -11.16
C GLU A 261 -12.97 17.31 -11.77
N THR A 262 -13.46 18.45 -12.24
CA THR A 262 -14.80 18.56 -12.84
C THR A 262 -14.76 18.43 -14.36
N THR A 263 -13.61 18.66 -15.00
CA THR A 263 -13.49 18.61 -16.46
C THR A 263 -12.82 17.32 -16.94
N PRO A 264 -13.27 16.72 -18.05
CA PRO A 264 -12.61 15.54 -18.63
C PRO A 264 -11.13 15.77 -18.99
N ASN A 265 -10.80 16.98 -19.43
CA ASN A 265 -9.43 17.36 -19.83
C ASN A 265 -8.51 17.52 -18.61
N GLY A 266 -9.00 18.18 -17.55
CA GLY A 266 -8.25 18.30 -16.29
C GLY A 266 -7.96 16.95 -15.67
N PHE A 267 -8.95 16.06 -15.65
CA PHE A 267 -8.79 14.69 -15.16
C PHE A 267 -7.74 13.91 -15.96
N THR A 268 -7.82 13.89 -17.31
CA THR A 268 -6.86 13.14 -18.13
C THR A 268 -5.44 13.65 -17.97
N GLN A 269 -5.23 14.96 -17.94
CA GLN A 269 -3.91 15.55 -17.74
C GLN A 269 -3.34 15.24 -16.34
N ALA A 270 -4.14 15.36 -15.30
CA ALA A 270 -3.74 15.00 -13.93
C ALA A 270 -3.40 13.51 -13.83
N ALA A 271 -4.18 12.65 -14.48
CA ALA A 271 -3.95 11.21 -14.48
C ALA A 271 -2.64 10.81 -15.19
N MET A 272 -2.32 11.47 -16.31
CA MET A 272 -1.05 11.27 -17.01
C MET A 272 0.15 11.78 -16.21
N ASN A 273 -0.02 12.88 -15.48
CA ASN A 273 1.00 13.37 -14.54
C ASN A 273 1.25 12.36 -13.40
N GLU A 274 0.22 11.74 -12.83
CA GLU A 274 0.40 10.65 -11.85
C GLU A 274 1.12 9.44 -12.47
N MET A 275 0.81 9.09 -13.72
CA MET A 275 1.46 7.98 -14.40
C MET A 275 2.94 8.25 -14.69
N MET A 276 3.33 9.51 -14.93
CA MET A 276 4.73 9.93 -15.04
C MET A 276 5.51 9.85 -13.72
N LYS A 277 4.84 9.81 -12.55
CA LYS A 277 5.52 9.61 -11.26
C LYS A 277 6.03 8.18 -11.08
N LEU A 278 5.54 7.24 -11.90
CA LEU A 278 6.03 5.86 -11.90
C LEU A 278 7.43 5.83 -12.53
N GLY A 279 8.47 5.53 -11.73
CA GLY A 279 9.88 5.70 -12.13
C GLY A 279 10.38 4.88 -13.34
N TRP A 280 9.56 3.97 -13.86
CA TRP A 280 9.83 3.17 -15.06
C TRP A 280 9.27 3.79 -16.35
N VAL A 281 8.34 4.74 -16.22
CA VAL A 281 7.74 5.48 -17.34
C VAL A 281 8.66 6.64 -17.72
N SER A 282 8.97 6.76 -19.01
CA SER A 282 9.84 7.83 -19.55
C SER A 282 9.07 8.88 -20.32
N GLY A 283 7.95 8.49 -20.91
CA GLY A 283 7.03 9.39 -21.58
C GLY A 283 5.70 8.73 -21.85
N ILE A 284 4.67 9.55 -22.03
CA ILE A 284 3.31 9.12 -22.33
C ILE A 284 2.75 10.10 -23.36
N SER A 285 2.15 9.58 -24.41
CA SER A 285 1.29 10.35 -25.30
C SER A 285 -0.10 9.78 -25.26
N TRP A 286 -1.11 10.64 -25.21
CA TRP A 286 -2.50 10.22 -25.21
C TRP A 286 -3.33 11.05 -26.18
N MET A 287 -4.39 10.41 -26.64
CA MET A 287 -5.39 11.01 -27.50
C MET A 287 -6.76 10.46 -27.10
N ALA A 288 -7.67 11.35 -26.72
CA ALA A 288 -9.04 10.99 -26.38
C ALA A 288 -9.98 12.03 -26.98
N ASP A 289 -10.73 11.64 -28.02
CA ASP A 289 -11.65 12.47 -28.83
C ASP A 289 -11.12 13.89 -29.13
N GLU A 290 -11.35 14.85 -28.24
CA GLU A 290 -10.94 16.26 -28.36
C GLU A 290 -9.60 16.62 -27.68
N THR A 291 -9.05 15.73 -26.85
CA THR A 291 -7.81 15.94 -26.11
C THR A 291 -6.64 15.20 -26.73
N ARG A 292 -5.52 15.92 -26.85
CA ARG A 292 -4.21 15.35 -27.20
C ARG A 292 -3.17 15.93 -26.28
N GLY A 293 -2.30 15.08 -25.78
CA GLY A 293 -1.21 15.51 -24.91
C GLY A 293 0.00 14.59 -25.00
N GLN A 294 1.15 15.15 -24.67
CA GLN A 294 2.39 14.41 -24.55
C GLN A 294 3.13 14.91 -23.30
N LEU A 295 3.64 13.96 -22.52
CA LEU A 295 4.50 14.20 -21.36
C LEU A 295 5.75 13.32 -21.46
N GLY A 296 6.90 13.84 -21.03
CA GLY A 296 8.17 13.12 -21.01
C GLY A 296 8.83 12.95 -22.39
N HIS A 297 9.73 11.96 -22.49
CA HIS A 297 10.57 11.72 -23.67
C HIS A 297 10.25 10.38 -24.34
N LYS A 298 10.35 10.34 -25.67
CA LYS A 298 10.18 9.13 -26.46
C LYS A 298 11.39 8.21 -26.28
N THR A 299 11.14 6.94 -25.98
CA THR A 299 12.15 5.88 -25.91
C THR A 299 11.93 4.87 -27.03
N SER A 300 12.95 4.04 -27.32
CA SER A 300 12.86 2.95 -28.30
C SER A 300 11.88 1.83 -27.90
N TYR A 301 11.45 1.79 -26.64
CA TYR A 301 10.46 0.84 -26.13
C TYR A 301 9.13 1.55 -25.93
N SER A 302 8.27 1.50 -26.95
CA SER A 302 6.91 2.01 -26.90
C SER A 302 5.89 0.88 -26.89
N THR A 303 4.78 1.08 -26.19
CA THR A 303 3.64 0.16 -26.20
C THR A 303 2.36 0.95 -26.27
N GLU A 304 1.48 0.54 -27.17
CA GLU A 304 0.20 1.17 -27.42
C GLU A 304 -0.91 0.44 -26.66
N PHE A 305 -1.77 1.22 -26.03
CA PHE A 305 -2.95 0.77 -25.32
C PHE A 305 -4.16 1.52 -25.87
N ASN A 306 -5.16 0.75 -26.27
CA ASN A 306 -6.42 1.26 -26.78
C ASN A 306 -7.57 0.75 -25.93
N PHE A 307 -8.43 1.67 -25.51
CA PHE A 307 -9.67 1.32 -24.84
C PHE A 307 -10.78 2.30 -25.23
N LYS A 308 -11.79 1.82 -25.95
CA LYS A 308 -12.86 2.65 -26.53
C LYS A 308 -12.26 3.84 -27.31
N ASP A 309 -12.66 5.07 -27.00
CA ASP A 309 -12.19 6.31 -27.64
C ASP A 309 -10.91 6.88 -27.00
N PHE A 310 -10.28 6.11 -26.12
CA PHE A 310 -9.08 6.51 -25.40
C PHE A 310 -7.85 5.73 -25.89
N TYR A 311 -6.92 6.47 -26.50
CA TYR A 311 -5.66 5.96 -27.02
C TYR A 311 -4.50 6.46 -26.18
N MET A 312 -3.64 5.55 -25.72
CA MET A 312 -2.45 5.87 -24.93
C MET A 312 -1.25 5.13 -25.51
N THR A 313 -0.17 5.83 -25.75
CA THR A 313 1.15 5.25 -26.06
C THR A 313 2.08 5.54 -24.90
N LEU A 314 2.60 4.48 -24.29
CA LEU A 314 3.53 4.58 -23.18
C LEU A 314 4.94 4.26 -23.65
N HIS A 315 5.88 5.15 -23.33
CA HIS A 315 7.31 5.01 -23.57
C HIS A 315 8.01 4.61 -22.26
N SER A 316 8.54 3.40 -22.22
CA SER A 316 9.24 2.85 -21.06
C SER A 316 10.75 2.81 -21.28
N ARG A 317 11.53 2.74 -20.18
CA ARG A 317 13.00 2.60 -20.28
C ARG A 317 13.41 1.24 -20.85
N TRP A 318 12.56 0.22 -20.68
CA TRP A 318 12.82 -1.17 -21.04
C TRP A 318 11.59 -1.80 -21.70
N GLN A 319 11.76 -2.94 -22.36
CA GLN A 319 10.66 -3.72 -22.93
C GLN A 319 9.68 -4.19 -21.84
N MET A 320 8.39 -3.92 -22.03
CA MET A 320 7.33 -4.32 -21.09
C MET A 320 7.18 -5.84 -21.00
N SER A 321 6.97 -6.34 -19.77
CA SER A 321 6.63 -7.75 -19.55
C SER A 321 5.14 -8.00 -19.83
N PRO A 322 4.72 -9.25 -20.13
CA PRO A 322 3.31 -9.59 -20.32
C PRO A 322 2.43 -9.26 -19.10
N ALA A 323 2.95 -9.44 -17.88
CA ALA A 323 2.24 -9.09 -16.65
C ALA A 323 2.05 -7.56 -16.54
N LEU A 324 3.10 -6.78 -16.79
CA LEU A 324 3.01 -5.31 -16.76
C LEU A 324 2.08 -4.79 -17.85
N TYR A 325 2.10 -5.39 -19.04
CA TYR A 325 1.16 -5.08 -20.10
C TYR A 325 -0.30 -5.25 -19.66
N VAL A 326 -0.65 -6.35 -18.99
CA VAL A 326 -2.01 -6.56 -18.47
C VAL A 326 -2.39 -5.51 -17.43
N HIS A 327 -1.47 -5.17 -16.52
CA HIS A 327 -1.70 -4.14 -15.50
C HIS A 327 -1.93 -2.77 -16.16
N VAL A 328 -1.05 -2.33 -17.04
CA VAL A 328 -1.17 -1.04 -17.74
C VAL A 328 -2.42 -1.01 -18.63
N LYS A 329 -2.78 -2.14 -19.26
CA LYS A 329 -4.05 -2.28 -19.97
C LYS A 329 -5.25 -2.06 -19.04
N LEU A 330 -5.23 -2.63 -17.84
CA LEU A 330 -6.26 -2.41 -16.83
C LEU A 330 -6.31 -0.95 -16.37
N LEU A 331 -5.16 -0.29 -16.19
CA LEU A 331 -5.12 1.15 -15.88
C LEU A 331 -5.73 1.99 -16.99
N THR A 332 -5.35 1.70 -18.23
CA THR A 332 -5.89 2.39 -19.40
C THR A 332 -7.41 2.23 -19.46
N GLN A 333 -7.91 1.05 -19.14
CA GLN A 333 -9.35 0.78 -19.04
C GLN A 333 -10.01 1.60 -17.92
N ILE A 334 -9.44 1.61 -16.71
CA ILE A 334 -9.96 2.41 -15.58
C ILE A 334 -9.99 3.89 -15.94
N MET A 335 -8.93 4.41 -16.57
CA MET A 335 -8.86 5.80 -17.03
C MET A 335 -9.93 6.11 -18.07
N GLY A 336 -10.13 5.20 -19.04
CA GLY A 336 -11.17 5.34 -20.04
C GLY A 336 -12.57 5.40 -19.42
N GLU A 337 -12.87 4.55 -18.43
CA GLU A 337 -14.16 4.58 -17.73
C GLU A 337 -14.36 5.88 -16.92
N PHE A 338 -13.34 6.38 -16.21
CA PHE A 338 -13.44 7.65 -15.51
C PHE A 338 -13.58 8.85 -16.47
N TYR A 339 -12.87 8.83 -17.59
CA TYR A 339 -13.00 9.87 -18.63
C TYR A 339 -14.42 9.89 -19.22
N GLU A 340 -14.97 8.73 -19.58
CA GLU A 340 -16.36 8.56 -20.02
C GLU A 340 -17.35 9.08 -18.97
N ALA A 341 -17.15 8.73 -17.69
CA ALA A 341 -17.99 9.20 -16.61
C ALA A 341 -17.99 10.73 -16.49
N LYS A 342 -16.81 11.36 -16.59
CA LYS A 342 -16.68 12.82 -16.56
C LYS A 342 -17.31 13.51 -17.76
N ARG A 343 -17.19 12.93 -18.96
CA ARG A 343 -17.87 13.45 -20.16
C ARG A 343 -19.40 13.41 -20.02
N ARG A 344 -19.93 12.33 -19.45
CA ARG A 344 -21.38 12.21 -19.16
C ARG A 344 -21.82 13.23 -18.11
N GLU A 345 -21.03 13.41 -17.05
CA GLU A 345 -21.29 14.42 -16.01
C GLU A 345 -21.36 15.84 -16.61
N GLU A 346 -20.39 16.21 -17.46
CA GLU A 346 -20.36 17.50 -18.15
C GLU A 346 -21.59 17.69 -19.06
N THR A 347 -21.94 16.68 -19.84
CA THR A 347 -23.08 16.72 -20.77
C THR A 347 -24.41 16.87 -20.03
N LEU A 348 -24.58 16.15 -18.91
CA LEU A 348 -25.74 16.28 -18.04
C LEU A 348 -25.85 17.69 -17.46
N ARG A 349 -24.73 18.23 -16.96
CA ARG A 349 -24.67 19.59 -16.41
C ARG A 349 -25.07 20.64 -17.45
N GLN A 350 -24.55 20.53 -18.68
CA GLN A 350 -24.88 21.44 -19.78
C GLN A 350 -26.36 21.34 -20.17
N ASN A 351 -26.92 20.13 -20.27
CA ASN A 351 -28.34 19.95 -20.58
C ASN A 351 -29.25 20.52 -19.49
N THR A 352 -28.95 20.26 -18.21
CA THR A 352 -29.71 20.83 -17.10
C THR A 352 -29.63 22.36 -17.08
N TYR A 353 -28.46 22.93 -17.35
CA TYR A 353 -28.29 24.37 -17.48
C TYR A 353 -29.14 24.94 -18.61
N MET A 354 -29.07 24.34 -19.81
CA MET A 354 -29.87 24.78 -20.96
C MET A 354 -31.37 24.68 -20.69
N GLN A 355 -31.83 23.59 -20.08
CA GLN A 355 -33.23 23.43 -19.70
C GLN A 355 -33.67 24.50 -18.70
N ALA A 356 -32.88 24.75 -17.66
CA ALA A 356 -33.17 25.80 -16.69
C ALA A 356 -33.19 27.19 -17.34
N PHE A 357 -32.28 27.44 -18.28
CA PHE A 357 -32.24 28.67 -19.07
C PHE A 357 -33.49 28.82 -19.94
N TYR A 358 -33.91 27.78 -20.66
CA TYR A 358 -35.14 27.81 -21.48
C TYR A 358 -36.41 27.96 -20.62
N GLU A 359 -36.50 27.27 -19.49
CA GLU A 359 -37.64 27.39 -18.57
C GLU A 359 -37.73 28.81 -17.98
N THR A 360 -36.60 29.35 -17.53
CA THR A 360 -36.52 30.71 -16.98
C THR A 360 -36.79 31.75 -18.07
N GLY A 361 -36.24 31.58 -19.27
CA GLY A 361 -36.47 32.48 -20.41
C GLY A 361 -37.92 32.45 -20.88
N SER A 362 -38.56 31.28 -20.89
CA SER A 362 -39.99 31.13 -21.20
C SER A 362 -40.86 31.82 -20.14
N ARG A 363 -40.58 31.61 -18.85
CA ARG A 363 -41.26 32.32 -17.75
C ARG A 363 -41.10 33.83 -17.87
N LEU A 364 -39.87 34.30 -18.07
CA LEU A 364 -39.57 35.72 -18.26
C LEU A 364 -40.33 36.32 -19.44
N THR A 365 -40.37 35.63 -20.58
CA THR A 365 -41.08 36.09 -21.79
C THR A 365 -42.59 36.17 -21.54
N HIS A 366 -43.15 35.17 -20.86
CA HIS A 366 -44.55 35.15 -20.47
C HIS A 366 -44.89 36.32 -19.53
N ASP A 367 -44.04 36.59 -18.54
CA ASP A 367 -44.25 37.67 -17.59
C ASP A 367 -44.14 39.05 -18.25
N ILE A 368 -43.16 39.26 -19.14
CA ILE A 368 -43.04 40.48 -19.95
C ILE A 368 -44.29 40.68 -20.82
N LYS A 369 -44.78 39.63 -21.50
CA LYS A 369 -46.01 39.70 -22.30
C LYS A 369 -47.20 40.14 -21.45
N ASN A 370 -47.35 39.58 -20.25
CA ASN A 370 -48.46 39.91 -19.36
C ASN A 370 -48.39 41.35 -18.84
N ILE A 371 -47.18 41.85 -18.55
CA ILE A 371 -46.94 43.26 -18.21
C ILE A 371 -47.35 44.14 -19.38
N LEU A 372 -46.88 43.85 -20.59
CA LEU A 372 -47.16 44.63 -21.80
C LEU A 372 -48.66 44.65 -22.13
N GLN A 373 -49.34 43.51 -22.02
CA GLN A 373 -50.80 43.43 -22.18
C GLN A 373 -51.54 44.26 -21.13
N SER A 374 -51.10 44.22 -19.87
CA SER A 374 -51.73 44.97 -18.78
C SER A 374 -51.52 46.49 -18.91
N VAL A 375 -50.34 46.91 -19.40
CA VAL A 375 -50.09 48.32 -19.75
C VAL A 375 -50.92 48.72 -20.97
N GLY A 376 -50.97 47.88 -22.00
CA GLY A 376 -51.76 48.12 -23.21
C GLY A 376 -53.25 48.30 -22.91
N THR A 377 -53.84 47.47 -22.04
CA THR A 377 -55.24 47.64 -21.63
C THR A 377 -55.48 48.93 -20.84
N LEU A 378 -54.54 49.34 -19.97
CA LEU A 378 -54.62 50.63 -19.27
C LEU A 378 -54.55 51.82 -20.23
N VAL A 379 -53.67 51.74 -21.25
CA VAL A 379 -53.55 52.79 -22.28
C VAL A 379 -54.83 52.89 -23.11
N THR A 380 -55.38 51.76 -23.56
CA THR A 380 -56.64 51.74 -24.32
C THR A 380 -57.82 52.25 -23.50
N ALA A 381 -57.91 51.86 -22.22
CA ALA A 381 -58.94 52.37 -21.32
C ALA A 381 -58.82 53.90 -21.17
N ALA A 382 -57.61 54.43 -20.96
CA ALA A 382 -57.39 55.87 -20.86
C ALA A 382 -57.72 56.65 -22.15
N GLN A 383 -57.61 56.01 -23.32
CA GLN A 383 -57.93 56.64 -24.62
C GLN A 383 -59.43 56.62 -24.95
N GLN A 384 -60.20 55.69 -24.38
CA GLN A 384 -61.62 55.50 -24.70
C GLN A 384 -62.59 56.14 -23.68
N THR A 385 -62.09 56.59 -22.52
CA THR A 385 -62.92 57.22 -21.48
C THR A 385 -63.24 58.68 -21.82
N SER A 386 -64.54 59.01 -21.83
CA SER A 386 -65.08 60.38 -21.92
C SER A 386 -65.03 61.13 -20.58
N GLU A 387 -65.06 62.47 -20.60
CA GLU A 387 -64.87 63.34 -19.41
C GLU A 387 -65.81 63.05 -18.21
N GLU A 388 -66.98 62.42 -18.42
CA GLU A 388 -67.92 62.02 -17.36
C GLU A 388 -67.49 60.77 -16.56
N ASP A 389 -66.66 59.87 -17.11
CA ASP A 389 -66.28 58.57 -16.50
C ASP A 389 -64.87 58.58 -15.88
N ASN A 390 -64.32 59.77 -15.66
CA ASN A 390 -62.92 59.98 -15.26
C ASN A 390 -62.61 59.43 -13.85
N GLU A 391 -63.61 59.38 -12.95
CA GLU A 391 -63.44 58.81 -11.60
C GLU A 391 -63.20 57.30 -11.63
N ASP A 392 -63.86 56.57 -12.55
CA ASP A 392 -63.74 55.12 -12.64
C ASP A 392 -62.43 54.70 -13.34
N LEU A 393 -61.95 55.49 -14.30
CA LEU A 393 -60.59 55.38 -14.84
C LEU A 393 -59.54 55.60 -13.73
N LEU A 394 -59.72 56.62 -12.88
CA LEU A 394 -58.80 56.91 -11.79
C LEU A 394 -58.73 55.77 -10.76
N LYS A 395 -59.88 55.14 -10.44
CA LYS A 395 -59.95 53.95 -9.57
C LYS A 395 -59.25 52.75 -10.21
N LEU A 396 -59.44 52.53 -11.51
CA LEU A 396 -58.79 51.44 -12.25
C LEU A 396 -57.26 51.60 -12.24
N ILE A 397 -56.77 52.80 -12.54
CA ILE A 397 -55.34 53.14 -12.52
C ILE A 397 -54.74 52.95 -11.13
N LYS A 398 -55.37 53.49 -10.07
CA LYS A 398 -54.91 53.32 -8.68
C LYS A 398 -54.84 51.85 -8.23
N LYS A 399 -55.69 50.99 -8.78
CA LYS A 399 -55.70 49.54 -8.47
C LYS A 399 -54.64 48.76 -9.26
N GLN A 400 -54.41 49.10 -10.52
CA GLN A 400 -53.54 48.31 -11.42
C GLN A 400 -52.06 48.71 -11.36
N LEU A 401 -51.74 49.98 -11.11
CA LEU A 401 -50.35 50.47 -11.02
C LEU A 401 -49.51 49.75 -9.95
N PRO A 402 -50.01 49.53 -8.72
CA PRO A 402 -49.28 48.77 -7.70
C PRO A 402 -49.03 47.32 -8.09
N VAL A 403 -49.99 46.67 -8.76
CA VAL A 403 -49.89 45.27 -9.23
C VAL A 403 -48.87 45.14 -10.35
N LEU A 404 -48.82 46.11 -11.27
CA LEU A 404 -47.80 46.19 -12.31
C LEU A 404 -46.40 46.38 -11.70
N ASN A 405 -46.26 47.29 -10.73
CA ASN A 405 -44.99 47.52 -10.06
C ASN A 405 -44.51 46.25 -9.31
N GLN A 406 -45.42 45.55 -8.64
CA GLN A 406 -45.09 44.30 -7.94
C GLN A 406 -44.69 43.18 -8.91
N ARG A 407 -45.33 43.08 -10.08
CA ARG A 407 -44.94 42.11 -11.13
C ARG A 407 -43.57 42.44 -11.71
N ILE A 408 -43.32 43.71 -12.06
CA ILE A 408 -42.01 44.16 -12.56
C ILE A 408 -40.90 43.87 -11.54
N ALA A 409 -41.16 44.14 -10.25
CA ALA A 409 -40.21 43.88 -9.17
C ALA A 409 -39.98 42.38 -8.87
N ALA A 410 -40.89 41.49 -9.29
CA ALA A 410 -40.73 40.04 -9.16
C ALA A 410 -40.05 39.41 -10.39
N THR A 411 -40.04 40.12 -11.52
CA THR A 411 -39.40 39.71 -12.78
C THR A 411 -37.95 40.19 -12.89
N LEU A 412 -37.61 41.33 -12.26
CA LEU A 412 -36.25 41.84 -12.03
C LEU A 412 -35.61 41.14 -10.83
#